data_AF-A0A8J4GUY7-F1
#
_entry.id   AF-A0A8J4GUY7-F1
#
_cell.length_a   1.000
_cell.length_b   1.000
_cell.length_c   1.000
_cell.angle_alpha   90.00
_cell.angle_beta   90.00
_cell.angle_gamma   90.00
#
_symmetry.space_group_name_H-M   'P 1'
#
loop_
_entity.id
_entity.type
_entity.pdbx_description
1 polymer ?
#
loop_
_entity_poly.entity_id
_entity_poly.type
_entity_poly.pdbx_seq_one_letter_code
_entity_poly.pdbx_strand_id
1 'polypeptide(L)'
;MPASCTHITMLSRRSFVDALPSARDRVPGVKGLRNPFSYNEPRGLRGRLPFASIRLSSRWRCHATSFPEADAKFARLEGARLSQQRSTDLLARLLESPNPHELARQHVEGLSEEFFMMGSAYLTLARKDGNPDVAARLERALTAAWSVKHSTLRPELQLLNNLVRAETEAERKQLYISGGPDLLSTLVMNDRWFATALGRMAADVERQPPNPGKAQLLSRLRAIQRETEALERQVTRLHHHGAGGTQQ
;
A
#
# COMPACT_ATOMS: atom_id res chain seq x y z
N MET A 1 19.04 -0.06 23.62
CA MET A 1 17.69 -0.16 23.06
C MET A 1 17.79 -0.76 21.67
N PRO A 2 17.21 -1.94 21.39
CA PRO A 2 17.29 -2.53 20.06
C PRO A 2 16.37 -1.77 19.10
N ALA A 3 16.93 -1.30 17.99
CA ALA A 3 16.18 -0.69 16.90
C ALA A 3 15.29 -1.76 16.25
N SER A 4 13.97 -1.64 16.42
CA SER A 4 12.99 -2.45 15.70
C SER A 4 13.15 -2.23 14.21
N CYS A 5 13.64 -3.25 13.50
CA CYS A 5 13.84 -3.25 12.06
C CYS A 5 12.48 -3.42 11.37
N THR A 6 11.73 -2.31 11.22
CA THR A 6 10.46 -2.29 10.49
C THR A 6 10.70 -2.67 9.04
N HIS A 7 10.27 -3.87 8.63
CA HIS A 7 10.21 -4.25 7.22
C HIS A 7 9.23 -3.31 6.51
N ILE A 8 9.76 -2.36 5.75
CA ILE A 8 8.99 -1.55 4.80
C ILE A 8 8.78 -2.43 3.57
N THR A 9 7.69 -3.18 3.54
CA THR A 9 7.22 -3.81 2.31
C THR A 9 6.80 -2.69 1.36
N MET A 10 7.59 -2.49 0.31
CA MET A 10 7.24 -1.61 -0.80
C MET A 10 6.09 -2.28 -1.57
N LEU A 11 4.86 -1.82 -1.34
CA LEU A 11 3.69 -2.12 -2.17
C LEU A 11 4.09 -2.13 -3.65
N SER A 12 3.96 -3.29 -4.29
CA SER A 12 4.18 -3.44 -5.74
C SER A 12 3.18 -2.55 -6.49
N ARG A 13 3.66 -1.38 -6.92
CA ARG A 13 2.92 -0.17 -7.36
C ARG A 13 2.11 -0.30 -8.66
N ARG A 14 2.05 -1.48 -9.28
CA ARG A 14 1.46 -1.63 -10.62
C ARG A 14 -0.07 -1.62 -10.68
N SER A 15 -0.75 -1.80 -9.56
CA SER A 15 -2.22 -1.85 -9.55
C SER A 15 -2.88 -0.52 -9.18
N PHE A 16 -2.13 0.46 -8.67
CA PHE A 16 -2.73 1.69 -8.10
C PHE A 16 -2.56 2.94 -8.99
N VAL A 17 -1.49 3.03 -9.79
CA VAL A 17 -1.17 4.27 -10.53
C VAL A 17 -1.70 4.26 -11.97
N ASP A 18 -1.66 3.12 -12.68
CA ASP A 18 -2.17 3.01 -14.07
C ASP A 18 -3.71 3.10 -14.15
N ALA A 19 -4.38 3.27 -13.01
CA ALA A 19 -5.81 3.22 -12.88
C ALA A 19 -6.45 4.61 -12.69
N LEU A 20 -5.72 5.73 -12.67
CA LEU A 20 -6.37 7.06 -12.50
C LEU A 20 -6.34 7.84 -13.82
N PRO A 21 -7.38 7.76 -14.68
CA PRO A 21 -7.49 8.65 -15.82
C PRO A 21 -7.84 10.07 -15.36
N SER A 22 -7.22 11.06 -16.02
CA SER A 22 -7.54 12.49 -15.90
C SER A 22 -9.04 12.72 -16.10
N ALA A 23 -9.68 13.32 -15.10
CA ALA A 23 -11.14 13.49 -14.97
C ALA A 23 -11.72 14.54 -15.93
N ARG A 24 -11.64 14.29 -17.24
CA ARG A 24 -12.39 15.02 -18.27
C ARG A 24 -12.86 14.04 -19.33
N ASP A 25 -13.95 13.32 -19.05
CA ASP A 25 -14.96 13.00 -20.07
C ASP A 25 -16.28 12.60 -19.37
N ARG A 26 -17.34 13.34 -19.69
CA ARG A 26 -18.71 13.14 -19.19
C ARG A 26 -19.38 12.02 -19.98
N VAL A 27 -20.02 11.08 -19.29
CA VAL A 27 -21.04 10.20 -19.91
C VAL A 27 -22.35 10.33 -19.14
N PRO A 28 -23.49 10.58 -19.80
CA PRO A 28 -24.79 10.64 -19.14
C PRO A 28 -25.48 9.27 -19.11
N GLY A 29 -26.05 8.96 -17.94
CA GLY A 29 -27.36 8.31 -17.79
C GLY A 29 -27.41 6.78 -17.88
N VAL A 30 -27.40 6.11 -16.73
CA VAL A 30 -27.97 4.75 -16.60
C VAL A 30 -28.83 4.67 -15.34
N LYS A 31 -30.13 4.40 -15.51
CA LYS A 31 -31.10 4.15 -14.43
C LYS A 31 -31.15 2.65 -14.13
N GLY A 32 -30.96 2.30 -12.86
CA GLY A 32 -31.59 1.15 -12.21
C GLY A 32 -30.83 -0.18 -12.31
N LEU A 33 -30.09 -0.55 -11.25
CA LEU A 33 -29.66 -1.93 -11.04
C LEU A 33 -29.90 -2.36 -9.58
N ARG A 34 -30.58 -3.51 -9.45
CA ARG A 34 -30.88 -4.21 -8.20
C ARG A 34 -29.61 -4.84 -7.62
N ASN A 35 -29.58 -4.93 -6.28
CA ASN A 35 -28.54 -5.60 -5.49
C ASN A 35 -28.32 -7.06 -5.93
N PRO A 36 -27.10 -7.47 -6.34
CA PRO A 36 -26.78 -8.84 -6.74
C PRO A 36 -26.28 -9.75 -5.60
N PHE A 37 -26.21 -9.28 -4.35
CA PHE A 37 -25.72 -10.08 -3.23
C PHE A 37 -26.85 -10.86 -2.53
N SER A 38 -27.26 -11.97 -3.13
CA SER A 38 -28.05 -13.00 -2.46
C SER A 38 -27.35 -14.35 -2.63
N TYR A 39 -26.63 -14.78 -1.59
CA TYR A 39 -25.96 -16.08 -1.54
C TYR A 39 -26.93 -17.14 -1.02
N ASN A 40 -27.21 -18.16 -1.84
CA ASN A 40 -27.93 -19.37 -1.45
C ASN A 40 -26.99 -20.33 -0.68
N GLU A 41 -27.38 -20.73 0.52
CA GLU A 41 -26.70 -21.78 1.30
C GLU A 41 -26.95 -23.19 0.69
N PRO A 42 -25.93 -24.05 0.59
CA PRO A 42 -26.14 -25.46 0.24
C PRO A 42 -26.57 -26.26 1.48
N ARG A 43 -27.78 -26.81 1.41
CA ARG A 43 -28.29 -27.80 2.37
C ARG A 43 -27.70 -29.19 2.08
N GLY A 44 -27.10 -29.76 3.12
CA GLY A 44 -27.42 -31.13 3.56
C GLY A 44 -26.62 -32.28 2.98
N LEU A 45 -25.79 -32.90 3.84
CA LEU A 45 -25.51 -34.34 3.79
C LEU A 45 -25.41 -34.87 5.23
N ARG A 46 -26.49 -35.46 5.74
CA ARG A 46 -26.50 -36.29 6.95
C ARG A 46 -26.24 -37.74 6.56
N GLY A 47 -25.00 -38.20 6.69
CA GLY A 47 -24.64 -39.62 6.62
C GLY A 47 -24.55 -40.22 8.02
N ARG A 48 -25.38 -41.24 8.31
CA ARG A 48 -25.26 -42.10 9.51
C ARG A 48 -24.11 -43.08 9.29
N LEU A 49 -23.18 -43.15 10.24
CA LEU A 49 -22.17 -44.21 10.30
C LEU A 49 -22.60 -45.30 11.31
N PRO A 50 -22.34 -46.59 11.02
CA PRO A 50 -22.64 -47.69 11.93
C PRO A 50 -21.62 -47.79 13.06
N PHE A 51 -22.12 -48.02 14.28
CA PHE A 51 -21.34 -48.31 15.48
C PHE A 51 -20.79 -49.74 15.42
N ALA A 52 -19.47 -49.89 15.31
CA ALA A 52 -18.77 -51.16 15.56
C ALA A 52 -18.09 -51.10 16.93
N SER A 53 -18.37 -52.09 17.78
CA SER A 53 -17.79 -52.23 19.12
C SER A 53 -16.40 -52.85 19.04
N ILE A 54 -15.35 -52.07 19.33
CA ILE A 54 -13.97 -52.53 19.39
C ILE A 54 -13.55 -52.73 20.85
N ARG A 55 -13.09 -53.94 21.17
CA ARG A 55 -12.55 -54.35 22.48
C ARG A 55 -11.22 -53.65 22.75
N LEU A 56 -11.11 -53.03 23.92
CA LEU A 56 -9.92 -52.39 24.46
C LEU A 56 -8.86 -53.43 24.86
N SER A 57 -7.76 -53.47 24.10
CA SER A 57 -6.50 -54.11 24.52
C SER A 57 -5.50 -53.04 24.92
N SER A 58 -5.14 -53.09 26.20
CA SER A 58 -4.28 -52.19 26.96
C SER A 58 -2.79 -52.33 26.59
N ARG A 59 -2.25 -51.36 25.84
CA ARG A 59 -0.88 -50.81 25.98
C ARG A 59 -0.60 -49.87 24.79
N TRP A 60 -0.96 -48.60 24.93
CA TRP A 60 -0.44 -47.55 24.06
C TRP A 60 0.39 -46.60 24.91
N ARG A 61 1.70 -46.71 24.70
CA ARG A 61 2.72 -45.82 25.27
C ARG A 61 2.49 -44.47 24.60
N CYS A 62 1.93 -43.50 25.32
CA CYS A 62 1.66 -42.16 24.82
C CYS A 62 2.98 -41.44 24.55
N HIS A 63 3.56 -41.66 23.37
CA HIS A 63 4.47 -40.67 22.79
C HIS A 63 3.61 -39.46 22.46
N ALA A 64 3.68 -38.44 23.31
CA ALA A 64 3.18 -37.11 23.02
C ALA A 64 4.03 -36.53 21.87
N THR A 65 3.78 -36.99 20.65
CA THR A 65 4.13 -36.24 19.45
C THR A 65 3.21 -35.04 19.44
N SER A 66 3.71 -33.94 19.99
CA SER A 66 3.09 -32.64 19.79
C SER A 66 2.85 -32.47 18.29
N PHE A 67 1.61 -32.13 17.90
CA PHE A 67 1.26 -31.72 16.54
C PHE A 67 1.18 -30.18 16.48
N PRO A 68 2.24 -29.41 16.76
CA PRO A 68 2.16 -27.94 16.79
C PRO A 68 1.92 -27.34 15.38
N GLU A 69 2.10 -28.11 14.31
CA GLU A 69 2.04 -27.59 12.95
C GLU A 69 0.60 -27.42 12.42
N ALA A 70 -0.33 -28.29 12.81
CA ALA A 70 -1.73 -28.20 12.38
C ALA A 70 -2.43 -26.99 13.03
N ASP A 71 -2.22 -26.80 14.33
CA ASP A 71 -2.81 -25.69 15.08
C ASP A 71 -2.27 -24.33 14.60
N ALA A 72 -0.97 -24.26 14.28
CA ALA A 72 -0.36 -23.04 13.73
C ALA A 72 -0.92 -22.68 12.34
N LYS A 73 -1.20 -23.66 11.48
CA LYS A 73 -1.82 -23.42 10.16
C LYS A 73 -3.25 -22.91 10.32
N PHE A 74 -4.03 -23.50 11.22
CA PHE A 74 -5.40 -23.06 11.49
C PHE A 74 -5.43 -21.63 12.05
N ALA A 75 -4.58 -21.32 13.03
CA ALA A 75 -4.47 -19.98 13.60
C ALA A 75 -4.08 -18.91 12.56
N ARG A 76 -3.18 -19.24 11.61
CA ARG A 76 -2.82 -18.34 10.49
C ARG A 76 -3.99 -18.08 9.54
N LEU A 77 -4.76 -19.12 9.19
CA LEU A 77 -5.94 -18.99 8.33
C LEU A 77 -7.01 -18.12 9.00
N GLU A 78 -7.24 -18.31 10.29
CA GLU A 78 -8.22 -17.53 11.03
C GLU A 78 -7.78 -16.06 11.15
N GLY A 79 -6.48 -15.81 11.40
CA GLY A 79 -5.92 -14.46 11.38
C GLY A 79 -6.09 -13.75 10.04
N ALA A 80 -5.86 -14.47 8.93
CA ALA A 80 -6.05 -13.93 7.58
C ALA A 80 -7.52 -13.57 7.30
N ARG A 81 -8.46 -14.46 7.66
CA ARG A 81 -9.91 -14.19 7.52
C ARG A 81 -10.35 -12.96 8.30
N LEU A 82 -9.91 -12.84 9.55
CA LEU A 82 -10.21 -11.69 10.39
C LEU A 82 -9.63 -10.39 9.83
N SER A 83 -8.40 -10.42 9.30
CA SER A 83 -7.78 -9.26 8.66
C SER A 83 -8.54 -8.80 7.41
N GLN A 84 -8.94 -9.75 6.57
CA GLN A 84 -9.74 -9.48 5.38
C GLN A 84 -11.11 -8.91 5.75
N GLN A 85 -11.79 -9.50 6.74
CA GLN A 85 -13.10 -9.01 7.21
C GLN A 85 -12.99 -7.58 7.72
N ARG A 86 -12.02 -7.28 8.60
CA ARG A 86 -11.80 -5.92 9.12
C ARG A 86 -11.51 -4.90 8.02
N SER A 87 -10.70 -5.30 7.04
CA SER A 87 -10.37 -4.44 5.90
C SER A 87 -11.61 -4.18 5.03
N THR A 88 -12.50 -5.17 4.90
CA THR A 88 -13.73 -5.07 4.09
C THR A 88 -14.75 -4.19 4.79
N ASP A 89 -14.93 -4.40 6.10
CA ASP A 89 -15.81 -3.59 6.95
C ASP A 89 -15.38 -2.12 6.96
N LEU A 90 -14.08 -1.85 7.07
CA LEU A 90 -13.55 -0.48 7.00
C LEU A 90 -13.80 0.17 5.64
N LEU A 91 -13.62 -0.59 4.54
CA LEU A 91 -13.88 -0.08 3.20
C LEU A 91 -15.37 0.25 3.01
N ALA A 92 -16.28 -0.61 3.48
CA ALA A 92 -17.72 -0.37 3.43
C ALA A 92 -18.08 0.93 4.17
N ARG A 93 -17.56 1.12 5.38
CA ARG A 93 -17.76 2.36 6.17
C ARG A 93 -17.24 3.60 5.44
N LEU A 94 -16.07 3.52 4.78
CA LEU A 94 -15.52 4.62 3.99
C LEU A 94 -16.38 4.95 2.76
N LEU A 95 -17.02 3.96 2.14
CA LEU A 95 -17.91 4.15 1.00
C LEU A 95 -19.25 4.78 1.37
N GLU A 96 -19.72 4.55 2.58
CA GLU A 96 -20.98 5.07 3.12
C GLU A 96 -20.80 6.45 3.79
N SER A 97 -19.60 6.73 4.31
CA SER A 97 -19.33 7.97 5.03
C SER A 97 -19.50 9.21 4.13
N PRO A 98 -20.20 10.27 4.61
CA PRO A 98 -20.24 11.55 3.93
C PRO A 98 -18.87 12.25 3.95
N ASN A 99 -18.02 11.94 4.94
CA ASN A 99 -16.68 12.49 5.09
C ASN A 99 -15.65 11.35 5.25
N PRO A 100 -15.14 10.78 4.16
CA PRO A 100 -14.21 9.64 4.22
C PRO A 100 -12.85 10.02 4.83
N HIS A 101 -12.44 11.30 4.79
CA HIS A 101 -11.17 11.75 5.39
C HIS A 101 -11.18 11.69 6.92
N GLU A 102 -12.27 12.15 7.56
CA GLU A 102 -12.42 12.07 9.02
C GLU A 102 -12.47 10.62 9.49
N LEU A 103 -13.26 9.79 8.82
CA LEU A 103 -13.36 8.37 9.15
C LEU A 103 -12.02 7.65 8.97
N ALA A 104 -11.27 7.95 7.91
CA ALA A 104 -9.92 7.43 7.72
C ALA A 104 -8.96 7.87 8.84
N ARG A 105 -9.06 9.13 9.32
CA ARG A 105 -8.27 9.63 10.46
C ARG A 105 -8.60 8.94 11.77
N GLN A 106 -9.84 8.50 11.96
CA GLN A 106 -10.24 7.73 13.14
C GLN A 106 -9.72 6.27 13.10
N HIS A 107 -9.42 5.76 11.90
CA HIS A 107 -9.06 4.35 11.69
C HIS A 107 -7.71 4.16 11.00
N VAL A 108 -6.72 5.03 11.27
CA VAL A 108 -5.39 5.00 10.61
C VAL A 108 -4.68 3.64 10.75
N GLU A 109 -4.84 2.98 11.89
CA GLU A 109 -4.24 1.66 12.14
C GLU A 109 -4.81 0.57 11.22
N GLY A 110 -6.09 0.69 10.86
CA GLY A 110 -6.76 -0.22 9.92
C GLY A 110 -6.38 0.01 8.45
N LEU A 111 -5.70 1.13 8.13
CA LEU A 111 -5.22 1.45 6.79
C LEU A 111 -3.90 0.71 6.51
N SER A 112 -3.99 -0.62 6.44
CA SER A 112 -2.87 -1.54 6.18
C SER A 112 -2.61 -1.72 4.67
N GLU A 113 -1.50 -2.37 4.33
CA GLU A 113 -1.20 -2.78 2.95
C GLU A 113 -2.30 -3.68 2.37
N GLU A 114 -2.79 -4.64 3.16
CA GLU A 114 -3.87 -5.55 2.77
C GLU A 114 -5.17 -4.79 2.43
N PHE A 115 -5.50 -3.76 3.22
CA PHE A 115 -6.64 -2.88 2.93
C PHE A 115 -6.51 -2.22 1.55
N PHE A 116 -5.35 -1.63 1.23
CA PHE A 116 -5.14 -0.98 -0.07
C PHE A 116 -5.11 -1.97 -1.24
N MET A 117 -4.54 -3.16 -1.04
CA MET A 117 -4.56 -4.21 -2.06
C MET A 117 -5.98 -4.64 -2.39
N MET A 118 -6.80 -4.94 -1.37
CA MET A 118 -8.18 -5.37 -1.57
C MET A 118 -9.05 -4.25 -2.17
N GLY A 119 -8.92 -3.02 -1.68
CA GLY A 119 -9.62 -1.87 -2.24
C GLY A 119 -9.28 -1.63 -3.72
N SER A 120 -8.01 -1.77 -4.10
CA SER A 120 -7.56 -1.65 -5.50
C SER A 120 -8.10 -2.77 -6.38
N ALA A 121 -8.22 -3.99 -5.84
CA ALA A 121 -8.84 -5.11 -6.55
C ALA A 121 -10.32 -4.83 -6.84
N TYR A 122 -11.08 -4.33 -5.86
CA TYR A 122 -12.48 -3.94 -6.05
C TYR A 122 -12.65 -2.77 -7.01
N LEU A 123 -11.76 -1.77 -6.97
CA LEU A 123 -11.78 -0.67 -7.93
C LEU A 123 -11.54 -1.17 -9.36
N THR A 124 -10.61 -2.10 -9.54
CA THR A 124 -10.34 -2.72 -10.84
C THR A 124 -11.55 -3.51 -11.35
N LEU A 125 -12.19 -4.28 -10.47
CA LEU A 125 -13.39 -5.04 -10.82
C LEU A 125 -14.56 -4.13 -11.22
N ALA A 126 -14.85 -3.10 -10.42
CA ALA A 126 -15.92 -2.14 -10.71
C ALA A 126 -15.75 -1.44 -12.08
N ARG A 127 -14.51 -1.16 -12.47
CA ARG A 127 -14.19 -0.59 -13.79
C ARG A 127 -14.37 -1.60 -14.92
N LYS A 128 -13.94 -2.85 -14.72
CA LYS A 128 -14.15 -3.92 -15.70
C LYS A 128 -15.63 -4.21 -15.91
N ASP A 129 -16.44 -4.13 -14.86
CA ASP A 129 -17.89 -4.34 -14.91
C ASP A 129 -18.65 -3.14 -15.50
N GLY A 130 -17.95 -2.04 -15.85
CA GLY A 130 -18.58 -0.84 -16.41
C GLY A 130 -19.48 -0.11 -15.43
N ASN A 131 -19.17 -0.15 -14.13
CA ASN A 131 -19.92 0.53 -13.08
C ASN A 131 -19.18 1.81 -12.61
N PRO A 132 -19.33 2.95 -13.32
CA PRO A 132 -18.55 4.15 -13.06
C PRO A 132 -18.87 4.77 -11.70
N ASP A 133 -20.12 4.66 -11.23
CA ASP A 133 -20.54 5.23 -9.95
C ASP A 133 -19.85 4.54 -8.77
N VAL A 134 -19.79 3.21 -8.80
CA VAL A 134 -19.08 2.42 -7.78
C VAL A 134 -17.58 2.67 -7.85
N ALA A 135 -17.01 2.70 -9.06
CA ALA A 135 -15.60 3.00 -9.25
C ALA A 135 -15.23 4.39 -8.69
N ALA A 136 -16.02 5.42 -8.98
CA ALA A 136 -15.80 6.78 -8.47
C ALA A 136 -15.89 6.85 -6.93
N ARG A 137 -16.86 6.13 -6.32
CA ARG A 137 -16.98 6.06 -4.86
C ARG A 137 -15.78 5.37 -4.22
N LEU A 138 -15.32 4.25 -4.79
CA LEU A 138 -14.12 3.53 -4.36
C LEU A 138 -12.87 4.40 -4.49
N GLU A 139 -12.71 5.07 -5.62
CA GLU A 139 -11.57 5.96 -5.88
C GLU A 139 -11.50 7.11 -4.86
N ARG A 140 -12.64 7.75 -4.58
CA ARG A 140 -12.74 8.79 -3.55
C ARG A 140 -12.38 8.26 -2.15
N ALA A 141 -12.91 7.10 -1.77
CA ALA A 141 -12.64 6.48 -0.46
C ALA A 141 -11.16 6.11 -0.31
N LEU A 142 -10.57 5.48 -1.33
CA LEU A 142 -9.16 5.08 -1.32
C LEU A 142 -8.22 6.28 -1.36
N THR A 143 -8.57 7.33 -2.10
CA THR A 143 -7.79 8.58 -2.12
C THR A 143 -7.78 9.24 -0.75
N ALA A 144 -8.93 9.30 -0.08
CA ALA A 144 -9.02 9.84 1.29
C ALA A 144 -8.20 9.01 2.28
N ALA A 145 -8.36 7.69 2.25
CA ALA A 145 -7.58 6.76 3.08
C ALA A 145 -6.07 6.90 2.83
N TRP A 146 -5.65 6.94 1.56
CA TRP A 146 -4.24 7.10 1.20
C TRP A 146 -3.67 8.43 1.68
N SER A 147 -4.40 9.53 1.51
CA SER A 147 -3.98 10.85 1.97
C SER A 147 -3.71 10.86 3.48
N VAL A 148 -4.60 10.25 4.26
CA VAL A 148 -4.43 10.13 5.72
C VAL A 148 -3.27 9.20 6.08
N LYS A 149 -3.16 8.04 5.42
CA LYS A 149 -2.04 7.12 5.69
C LYS A 149 -0.70 7.76 5.35
N HIS A 150 -0.63 8.47 4.22
CA HIS A 150 0.56 9.15 3.73
C HIS A 150 1.03 10.23 4.70
N SER A 151 0.12 11.03 5.27
CA SER A 151 0.51 12.07 6.25
C SER A 151 1.10 11.51 7.55
N THR A 152 0.84 10.24 7.87
CA THR A 152 1.44 9.56 9.02
C THR A 152 2.82 8.98 8.76
N LEU A 153 3.27 8.95 7.50
CA LEU A 153 4.59 8.45 7.15
C LEU A 153 5.66 9.45 7.59
N ARG A 154 6.91 8.97 7.74
CA ARG A 154 8.05 9.87 7.92
C ARG A 154 8.20 10.82 6.73
N PRO A 155 8.65 12.08 6.92
CA PRO A 155 8.79 13.06 5.83
C PRO A 155 9.61 12.55 4.65
N GLU A 156 10.69 11.78 4.90
CA GLU A 156 11.52 11.24 3.83
C GLU A 156 10.73 10.25 2.94
N LEU A 157 9.89 9.42 3.57
CA LEU A 157 9.02 8.46 2.87
C LEU A 157 7.86 9.16 2.17
N GLN A 158 7.34 10.25 2.75
CA GLN A 158 6.33 11.07 2.09
C GLN A 158 6.86 11.65 0.78
N LEU A 159 8.06 12.25 0.84
CA LEU A 159 8.74 12.81 -0.32
C LEU A 159 9.02 11.76 -1.38
N LEU A 160 9.63 10.63 -1.00
CA LEU A 160 9.91 9.54 -1.92
C LEU A 160 8.63 9.08 -2.63
N ASN A 161 7.54 8.93 -1.88
CA ASN A 161 6.28 8.52 -2.45
C ASN A 161 5.73 9.51 -3.46
N ASN A 162 5.86 10.81 -3.20
CA ASN A 162 5.44 11.89 -4.09
C ASN A 162 6.28 11.93 -5.37
N LEU A 163 7.61 11.83 -5.25
CA LEU A 163 8.53 11.86 -6.40
C LEU A 163 8.34 10.68 -7.36
N VAL A 164 8.12 9.48 -6.83
CA VAL A 164 7.87 8.31 -7.67
C VAL A 164 6.50 8.38 -8.36
N ARG A 165 5.53 9.12 -7.78
CA ARG A 165 4.21 9.35 -8.40
C ARG A 165 4.21 10.44 -9.46
N ALA A 166 5.05 11.47 -9.31
CA ALA A 166 5.21 12.51 -10.30
C ALA A 166 5.69 11.93 -11.64
N GLU A 167 4.90 12.15 -12.68
CA GLU A 167 5.15 11.57 -14.00
C GLU A 167 6.20 12.40 -14.76
N THR A 168 6.11 13.72 -14.59
CA THR A 168 6.95 14.68 -15.31
C THR A 168 8.09 15.22 -14.43
N GLU A 169 9.16 15.67 -15.08
CA GLU A 169 10.26 16.36 -14.40
C GLU A 169 9.80 17.68 -13.78
N ALA A 170 8.87 18.38 -14.44
CA ALA A 170 8.31 19.64 -13.94
C ALA A 170 7.58 19.44 -12.61
N GLU A 171 6.78 18.38 -12.48
CA GLU A 171 6.11 18.02 -11.21
C GLU A 171 7.11 17.70 -10.11
N ARG A 172 8.18 16.94 -10.42
CA ARG A 172 9.23 16.63 -9.44
C ARG A 172 9.96 17.89 -8.97
N LYS A 173 10.31 18.77 -9.90
CA LYS A 173 10.89 20.09 -9.60
C LYS A 173 9.98 20.91 -8.69
N GLN A 174 8.68 20.93 -8.98
CA GLN A 174 7.71 21.63 -8.15
C GLN A 174 7.67 21.06 -6.73
N LEU A 175 7.76 19.74 -6.55
CA LEU A 175 7.83 19.11 -5.23
C LEU A 175 9.07 19.52 -4.45
N TYR A 176 10.23 19.65 -5.11
CA TYR A 176 11.44 20.14 -4.44
C TYR A 176 11.30 21.61 -4.03
N ILE A 177 10.67 22.44 -4.87
CA ILE A 177 10.45 23.87 -4.59
C ILE A 177 9.43 24.04 -3.46
N SER A 178 8.30 23.34 -3.51
CA SER A 178 7.24 23.46 -2.50
C SER A 178 7.61 22.86 -1.15
N GLY A 179 8.56 21.92 -1.12
CA GLY A 179 9.09 21.35 0.12
C GLY A 179 9.91 22.33 0.98
N GLY A 180 10.38 23.43 0.39
CA GLY A 180 11.12 24.46 1.12
C GLY A 180 12.45 23.96 1.72
N PRO A 181 13.03 24.70 2.67
CA PRO A 181 14.31 24.36 3.30
C PRO A 181 14.25 23.05 4.12
N ASP A 182 13.09 22.72 4.69
CA ASP A 182 12.88 21.50 5.47
C ASP A 182 13.02 20.22 4.62
N LEU A 183 12.70 20.31 3.33
CA LEU A 183 12.92 19.20 2.42
C LEU A 183 14.42 18.97 2.15
N LEU A 184 15.20 20.04 2.02
CA LEU A 184 16.65 19.93 1.85
C LEU A 184 17.30 19.36 3.11
N SER A 185 16.84 19.77 4.30
CA SER A 185 17.30 19.15 5.54
C SER A 185 16.90 17.67 5.60
N THR A 186 15.70 17.31 5.16
CA THR A 186 15.23 15.90 5.06
C THR A 186 16.15 15.05 4.16
N LEU A 187 16.62 15.61 3.04
CA LEU A 187 17.54 14.93 2.12
C LEU A 187 18.95 14.75 2.73
N VAL A 188 19.45 15.75 3.46
CA VAL A 188 20.82 15.79 3.99
C VAL A 188 20.97 15.11 5.36
N MET A 189 20.01 15.28 6.28
CA MET A 189 20.14 14.93 7.69
C MET A 189 20.20 13.42 7.99
N ASN A 190 19.69 12.56 7.11
CA ASN A 190 19.59 11.13 7.38
C ASN A 190 20.68 10.31 6.68
N ASP A 191 21.97 10.55 6.90
CA ASP A 191 23.07 9.64 6.50
C ASP A 191 22.97 9.04 5.07
N ARG A 192 22.51 9.82 4.08
CA ARG A 192 22.26 9.32 2.71
C ARG A 192 21.22 8.17 2.63
N TRP A 193 20.36 8.03 3.63
CA TRP A 193 19.27 7.05 3.68
C TRP A 193 18.40 7.16 2.43
N PHE A 194 18.04 8.38 2.03
CA PHE A 194 17.17 8.62 0.88
C PHE A 194 17.81 8.12 -0.42
N ALA A 195 19.07 8.49 -0.67
CA ALA A 195 19.84 8.01 -1.81
C ALA A 195 20.03 6.48 -1.78
N THR A 196 20.31 5.92 -0.60
CA THR A 196 20.46 4.46 -0.40
C THR A 196 19.14 3.72 -0.69
N ALA A 197 18.01 4.26 -0.23
CA ALA A 197 16.70 3.71 -0.47
C ALA A 197 16.35 3.70 -1.97
N LEU A 198 16.58 4.83 -2.67
CA LEU A 198 16.40 4.91 -4.12
C LEU A 198 17.30 3.91 -4.87
N GLY A 199 18.57 3.80 -4.49
CA GLY A 199 19.51 2.86 -5.09
C GLY A 199 19.06 1.40 -4.92
N ARG A 200 18.59 1.03 -3.72
CA ARG A 200 18.04 -0.30 -3.44
C ARG A 200 16.78 -0.56 -4.28
N MET A 201 15.84 0.38 -4.33
CA MET A 201 14.63 0.26 -5.14
C MET A 201 14.96 0.06 -6.63
N ALA A 202 15.90 0.83 -7.17
CA ALA A 202 16.32 0.69 -8.57
C ALA A 202 16.93 -0.69 -8.83
N ALA A 203 17.82 -1.15 -7.95
CA ALA A 203 18.43 -2.48 -8.05
C ALA A 203 17.39 -3.61 -7.94
N ASP A 204 16.40 -3.47 -7.06
CA ASP A 204 15.34 -4.47 -6.90
C ASP A 204 14.43 -4.52 -8.13
N VAL A 205 14.05 -3.38 -8.69
CA VAL A 205 13.28 -3.32 -9.95
C VAL A 205 14.09 -3.90 -11.11
N GLU A 206 15.40 -3.69 -11.14
CA GLU A 206 16.30 -4.22 -12.17
C GLU A 206 16.37 -5.75 -12.15
N ARG A 207 16.28 -6.37 -10.97
CA ARG A 207 16.24 -7.84 -10.80
C ARG A 207 14.90 -8.49 -11.15
N GLN A 208 13.81 -7.72 -11.22
CA GLN A 208 12.50 -8.28 -11.55
C GLN A 208 12.45 -8.82 -12.98
N PRO A 209 11.64 -9.87 -13.25
CA PRO A 209 11.37 -10.34 -14.61
C PRO A 209 10.86 -9.21 -15.53
N PRO A 210 11.10 -9.29 -16.86
CA PRO A 210 10.61 -8.31 -17.81
C PRO A 210 9.10 -8.08 -17.68
N ASN A 211 8.69 -6.82 -17.58
CA ASN A 211 7.29 -6.45 -17.42
C ASN A 211 7.03 -5.07 -18.06
N PRO A 212 5.81 -4.79 -18.58
CA PRO A 212 5.54 -3.61 -19.44
C PRO A 212 5.76 -2.20 -18.83
N GLY A 213 6.27 -2.07 -17.60
CA GLY A 213 6.46 -0.81 -16.87
C GLY A 213 7.79 -0.75 -16.13
N LYS A 214 8.57 -1.84 -16.15
CA LYS A 214 9.91 -1.90 -15.55
C LYS A 214 10.82 -0.82 -16.09
N ALA A 215 10.89 -0.66 -17.41
CA ALA A 215 11.76 0.32 -18.06
C ALA A 215 11.40 1.76 -17.66
N GLN A 216 10.10 2.09 -17.67
CA GLN A 216 9.61 3.41 -17.27
C GLN A 216 9.92 3.70 -15.80
N LEU A 217 9.66 2.74 -14.91
CA LEU A 217 9.94 2.87 -13.48
C LEU A 217 11.45 3.04 -13.20
N LEU A 218 12.30 2.23 -13.84
CA LEU A 218 13.76 2.36 -13.70
C LEU A 218 14.26 3.71 -14.21
N SER A 219 13.76 4.16 -15.36
CA SER A 219 14.09 5.48 -15.89
C SER A 219 13.73 6.58 -14.89
N ARG A 220 12.53 6.50 -14.30
CA ARG A 220 12.04 7.44 -13.28
C ARG A 220 12.90 7.42 -12.02
N LEU A 221 13.20 6.25 -11.46
CA LEU A 221 14.05 6.13 -10.27
C LEU A 221 15.44 6.69 -10.50
N ARG A 222 16.06 6.40 -11.66
CA ARG A 222 17.37 6.95 -12.03
C ARG A 222 17.33 8.46 -12.26
N ALA A 223 16.23 9.01 -12.78
CA ALA A 223 16.05 10.46 -12.91
C ALA A 223 15.96 11.12 -11.53
N ILE A 224 15.13 10.60 -10.63
CA ILE A 224 15.01 11.10 -9.25
C ILE A 224 16.37 11.08 -8.54
N GLN A 225 17.15 10.00 -8.71
CA GLN A 225 18.48 9.89 -8.13
C GLN A 225 19.40 11.02 -8.61
N ARG A 226 19.51 11.24 -9.94
CA ARG A 226 20.34 12.31 -10.50
C ARG A 226 19.89 13.70 -10.06
N GLU A 227 18.59 13.93 -10.01
CA GLU A 227 18.01 15.20 -9.55
C GLU A 227 18.37 15.47 -8.08
N THR A 228 18.25 14.45 -7.23
CA THR A 228 18.58 14.55 -5.79
C THR A 228 20.07 14.84 -5.60
N GLU A 229 20.95 14.11 -6.29
CA GLU A 229 22.41 14.34 -6.24
C GLU A 229 22.78 15.76 -6.71
N ALA A 230 22.09 16.28 -7.73
CA ALA A 230 22.32 17.63 -8.22
C ALA A 230 21.92 18.69 -7.18
N LEU A 231 20.79 18.50 -6.49
CA LEU A 231 20.33 19.37 -5.41
C LEU A 231 21.29 19.36 -4.21
N GLU A 232 21.74 18.18 -3.78
CA GLU A 232 22.73 18.05 -2.69
C GLU A 232 24.02 18.83 -3.00
N ARG A 233 24.52 18.74 -4.24
CA ARG A 233 25.70 19.51 -4.70
C ARG A 233 25.45 21.01 -4.75
N GLN A 234 24.23 21.45 -5.05
CA GLN A 234 23.87 22.87 -5.01
C GLN A 234 23.86 23.39 -3.58
N VAL A 235 23.21 22.66 -2.67
CA VAL A 235 23.14 23.00 -1.24
C VAL A 235 24.53 23.05 -0.62
N THR A 236 25.37 22.05 -0.90
CA THR A 236 26.76 22.02 -0.41
C THR A 236 27.53 23.26 -0.87
N ARG A 237 27.40 23.68 -2.13
CA ARG A 237 28.05 24.89 -2.66
C ARG A 237 27.56 26.17 -1.98
N LEU A 238 26.26 26.30 -1.72
CA LEU A 238 25.68 27.45 -1.03
C LEU A 238 26.21 27.58 0.41
N HIS A 239 26.32 26.46 1.13
CA HIS A 239 26.89 26.47 2.49
C HIS A 239 28.37 26.86 2.52
N HIS A 240 29.18 26.41 1.54
CA HIS A 240 30.61 26.78 1.49
C HIS A 240 30.82 28.26 1.16
N HIS A 241 29.96 28.87 0.34
CA HIS A 241 30.04 30.30 0.04
C HIS A 241 29.53 31.21 1.16
N GLY A 242 28.57 30.75 1.98
CA GLY A 242 28.05 31.53 3.11
C GLY A 242 29.02 31.65 4.29
N ALA A 243 29.93 30.69 4.49
CA ALA A 243 30.84 30.67 5.65
C ALA A 243 32.04 31.63 5.55
N GLY A 244 32.33 32.19 4.37
CA GLY A 244 33.50 33.07 4.14
C GLY A 244 33.23 34.57 4.27
N GLY A 245 32.00 35.00 4.60
CA GLY A 245 31.55 36.39 4.49
C GLY A 245 31.63 37.27 5.74
N THR A 246 32.22 36.79 6.86
CA THR A 246 32.23 37.53 8.14
C THR A 246 33.65 37.80 8.61
N GLN A 247 34.37 38.65 7.88
CA GLN A 247 35.56 39.35 8.37
C GLN A 247 35.48 40.81 7.95
N GLN A 248 34.87 41.64 8.80
CA GLN A 248 35.06 43.09 8.84
C GLN A 248 35.15 43.52 10.30
#